data_AF-A0A3B8SXY0-F1
#
_entry.id   AF-A0A3B8SXY0-F1
#
_cell.length_a   1.000
_cell.length_b   1.000
_cell.length_c   1.000
_cell.angle_alpha   90.00
_cell.angle_beta   90.00
_cell.angle_gamma   90.00
#
_symmetry.space_group_name_H-M   'P 1'
#
loop_
_entity.id
_entity.type
_entity.pdbx_description
1 polymer ?
#
loop_
_entity_poly.entity_id
_entity_poly.type
_entity_poly.pdbx_seq_one_letter_code
_entity_poly.pdbx_strand_id
1 'polypeptide(L)'
;MNNNYNKYFTETEAGLNIEANNINANCITSRDNKFSLDSEGNLTVNSINFNTSENNLLSFEAIFNKIYPVGSIYISTNDVNPGTLFVGSWTRINGRFLVGAGPNEANTFNGFGTYPAGTINFTPGELGGEAVHTLTVNEMPSHNHMYTRNKILDSEPTSEGGTTRGSNSLVNNMKTYAYTNLTGGDWAHNNIPPYYVVYMWKRVS
;
A
#
# COMPACT_ATOMS: atom_id res chain seq x y z
N MET A 1 -44.72 -61.56 -12.48
CA MET A 1 -43.79 -60.56 -11.95
C MET A 1 -42.55 -61.30 -11.47
N ASN A 2 -41.43 -61.24 -12.19
CA ASN A 2 -40.18 -61.86 -11.75
C ASN A 2 -39.57 -61.00 -10.65
N ASN A 3 -39.57 -61.51 -9.43
CA ASN A 3 -39.01 -60.86 -8.25
C ASN A 3 -37.47 -60.88 -8.32
N ASN A 4 -36.89 -59.92 -9.05
CA ASN A 4 -35.44 -59.70 -9.15
C ASN A 4 -34.83 -59.00 -7.91
N TYR A 5 -35.46 -59.10 -6.74
CA TYR A 5 -34.96 -58.46 -5.51
C TYR A 5 -33.52 -58.90 -5.17
N ASN A 6 -33.17 -60.15 -5.45
CA ASN A 6 -31.82 -60.68 -5.20
C ASN A 6 -30.71 -60.10 -6.11
N LYS A 7 -31.04 -59.26 -7.11
CA LYS A 7 -30.03 -58.67 -8.01
C LYS A 7 -29.35 -57.42 -7.43
N TYR A 8 -30.02 -56.71 -6.53
CA TYR A 8 -29.56 -55.41 -6.02
C TYR A 8 -29.16 -55.43 -4.54
N PHE A 9 -29.49 -56.53 -3.84
CA PHE A 9 -29.20 -56.77 -2.44
C PHE A 9 -28.34 -58.02 -2.33
N THR A 10 -27.14 -57.89 -1.76
CA THR A 10 -26.22 -59.00 -1.55
C THR A 10 -25.77 -59.03 -0.10
N GLU A 11 -25.94 -60.16 0.57
CA GLU A 11 -25.37 -60.36 1.91
C GLU A 11 -23.87 -60.63 1.79
N THR A 12 -23.09 -59.94 2.61
CA THR A 12 -21.63 -60.06 2.71
C THR A 12 -21.26 -60.37 4.15
N GLU A 13 -20.02 -60.80 4.38
CA GLU A 13 -19.50 -61.01 5.75
C GLU A 13 -19.57 -59.74 6.63
N ALA A 14 -19.63 -58.55 6.02
CA ALA A 14 -19.72 -57.26 6.69
C ALA A 14 -21.16 -56.69 6.78
N GLY A 15 -22.16 -57.41 6.27
CA GLY A 15 -23.57 -56.97 6.25
C GLY A 15 -24.16 -56.86 4.85
N LEU A 16 -25.16 -55.99 4.67
CA LEU A 16 -25.91 -55.84 3.41
C LEU A 16 -25.22 -54.86 2.45
N ASN A 17 -24.92 -55.33 1.23
CA ASN A 17 -24.53 -54.48 0.12
C ASN A 17 -25.76 -54.09 -0.74
N ILE A 18 -25.81 -52.84 -1.19
CA ILE A 18 -26.87 -52.31 -2.06
C ILE A 18 -26.22 -51.72 -3.31
N GLU A 19 -26.57 -52.26 -4.48
CA GLU A 19 -26.14 -51.73 -5.78
C GLU A 19 -27.34 -51.14 -6.53
N ALA A 20 -27.47 -49.81 -6.50
CA ALA A 20 -28.59 -49.10 -7.11
C ALA A 20 -28.14 -47.76 -7.71
N ASN A 21 -28.77 -47.36 -8.83
CA ASN A 21 -28.48 -46.08 -9.48
C ASN A 21 -29.05 -44.87 -8.72
N ASN A 22 -30.07 -45.08 -7.87
CA ASN A 22 -30.70 -44.03 -7.07
C ASN A 22 -31.24 -44.63 -5.77
N ILE A 23 -31.04 -43.92 -4.66
CA ILE A 23 -31.56 -44.26 -3.34
C ILE A 23 -32.31 -43.04 -2.82
N ASN A 24 -33.61 -43.17 -2.59
CA ASN A 24 -34.42 -42.17 -1.90
C ASN A 24 -34.71 -42.66 -0.48
N ALA A 25 -34.15 -42.00 0.51
CA ALA A 25 -34.29 -42.34 1.91
C ALA A 25 -34.37 -41.06 2.74
N ASN A 26 -35.23 -41.04 3.76
CA ASN A 26 -35.34 -39.90 4.67
C ASN A 26 -34.07 -39.73 5.52
N CYS A 27 -33.35 -40.80 5.83
CA CYS A 27 -32.05 -40.77 6.50
C CYS A 27 -31.25 -42.05 6.21
N ILE A 28 -29.92 -41.96 6.27
CA ILE A 28 -28.99 -43.09 6.16
C ILE A 28 -27.94 -42.93 7.25
N THR A 29 -27.80 -43.89 8.16
CA THR A 29 -26.90 -43.79 9.31
C THR A 29 -26.05 -45.05 9.48
N SER A 30 -24.82 -44.88 9.97
CA SER A 30 -23.96 -45.98 10.42
C SER A 30 -24.23 -46.29 11.89
N ARG A 31 -24.23 -47.57 12.27
CA ARG A 31 -24.40 -48.00 13.68
C ARG A 31 -23.33 -47.43 14.62
N ASP A 32 -22.15 -47.10 14.09
CA ASP A 32 -21.03 -46.53 14.85
C ASP A 32 -20.86 -45.02 14.62
N ASN A 33 -21.86 -44.34 14.05
CA ASN A 33 -21.81 -42.91 13.70
C ASN A 33 -20.65 -42.51 12.76
N LYS A 34 -20.12 -43.45 11.97
CA LYS A 34 -19.02 -43.18 11.01
C LYS A 34 -19.45 -42.35 9.80
N PHE A 35 -20.75 -42.36 9.50
CA PHE A 35 -21.40 -41.64 8.41
C PHE A 35 -22.88 -41.45 8.74
N SER A 36 -23.44 -40.25 8.51
CA SER A 36 -24.88 -40.03 8.49
C SER A 36 -25.31 -38.98 7.46
N LEU A 37 -26.43 -39.25 6.78
CA LEU A 37 -27.23 -38.27 6.05
C LEU A 37 -28.58 -38.14 6.78
N ASP A 38 -28.87 -36.95 7.31
CA ASP A 38 -30.11 -36.70 8.04
C ASP A 38 -31.25 -36.22 7.11
N SER A 39 -32.44 -36.04 7.69
CA SER A 39 -33.64 -35.61 6.98
C SER A 39 -33.63 -34.14 6.54
N GLU A 40 -32.68 -33.35 7.02
CA GLU A 40 -32.48 -31.95 6.62
C GLU A 40 -31.45 -31.84 5.48
N GLY A 41 -30.81 -32.96 5.10
CA GLY A 41 -29.80 -33.02 4.06
C GLY A 41 -28.38 -32.77 4.55
N ASN A 42 -28.13 -32.77 5.86
CA ASN A 42 -26.79 -32.62 6.40
C ASN A 42 -26.02 -33.94 6.30
N LEU A 43 -24.78 -33.86 5.81
CA LEU A 43 -23.82 -34.96 5.76
C LEU A 43 -22.82 -34.86 6.91
N THR A 44 -22.75 -35.87 7.76
CA THR A 44 -21.73 -35.99 8.83
C THR A 44 -20.80 -37.16 8.53
N VAL A 45 -19.52 -36.87 8.31
CA VAL A 45 -18.47 -37.85 7.99
C VAL A 45 -17.12 -37.36 8.50
N ASN A 46 -16.18 -38.29 8.75
CA ASN A 46 -14.81 -37.92 9.14
C ASN A 46 -14.02 -37.31 7.97
N SER A 47 -14.22 -37.80 6.74
CA SER A 47 -13.54 -37.32 5.53
C SER A 47 -14.37 -37.62 4.29
N ILE A 48 -14.36 -36.71 3.31
CA ILE A 48 -14.93 -36.94 1.97
C ILE A 48 -13.77 -37.04 0.99
N ASN A 49 -13.58 -38.20 0.38
CA ASN A 49 -12.59 -38.42 -0.67
C ASN A 49 -13.28 -38.30 -2.03
N PHE A 50 -12.74 -37.47 -2.91
CA PHE A 50 -13.26 -37.30 -4.27
C PHE A 50 -12.29 -37.91 -5.28
N ASN A 51 -12.80 -38.73 -6.21
CA ASN A 51 -11.99 -39.42 -7.23
C ASN A 51 -11.87 -38.66 -8.57
N THR A 52 -12.31 -37.41 -8.63
CA THR A 52 -12.30 -36.62 -9.86
C THR A 52 -11.12 -35.63 -9.90
N SER A 53 -10.44 -35.58 -11.05
CA SER A 53 -9.33 -34.67 -11.35
C SER A 53 -9.73 -33.19 -11.49
N GLU A 54 -11.03 -32.87 -11.44
CA GLU A 54 -11.58 -31.53 -11.69
C GLU A 54 -12.42 -30.96 -10.54
N ASN A 55 -12.14 -31.33 -9.29
CA ASN A 55 -12.82 -30.68 -8.17
C ASN A 55 -12.19 -29.33 -7.86
N ASN A 56 -12.67 -28.30 -8.55
CA ASN A 56 -12.49 -26.89 -8.24
C ASN A 56 -13.21 -26.47 -6.93
N LEU A 57 -13.25 -27.34 -5.92
CA LEU A 57 -13.52 -26.93 -4.55
C LEU A 57 -12.22 -26.28 -4.08
N LEU A 58 -12.08 -24.98 -4.37
CA LEU A 58 -10.96 -24.19 -3.93
C LEU A 58 -10.89 -24.33 -2.40
N SER A 59 -9.85 -24.99 -1.90
CA SER A 59 -9.53 -24.97 -0.47
C SER A 59 -9.53 -23.51 0.02
N PHE A 60 -9.73 -23.27 1.31
CA PHE A 60 -9.62 -21.92 1.85
C PHE A 60 -8.33 -21.22 1.38
N GLU A 61 -7.21 -21.97 1.36
CA GLU A 61 -5.95 -21.50 0.81
C GLU A 61 -6.02 -21.18 -0.69
N ALA A 62 -6.65 -22.02 -1.52
CA ALA A 62 -6.81 -21.75 -2.95
C ALA A 62 -7.72 -20.54 -3.23
N ILE A 63 -8.78 -20.34 -2.44
CA ILE A 63 -9.63 -19.13 -2.51
C ILE A 63 -8.80 -17.91 -2.10
N PHE A 64 -8.10 -18.00 -0.96
CA PHE A 64 -7.31 -16.92 -0.43
C PHE A 64 -6.18 -16.51 -1.38
N ASN A 65 -5.51 -17.48 -2.02
CA ASN A 65 -4.48 -17.22 -3.03
C ASN A 65 -5.02 -16.50 -4.27
N LYS A 66 -6.31 -16.62 -4.58
CA LYS A 66 -6.96 -15.83 -5.66
C LYS A 66 -7.29 -14.40 -5.22
N ILE A 67 -7.61 -14.18 -3.94
CA ILE A 67 -7.95 -12.85 -3.40
C ILE A 67 -6.68 -12.05 -3.10
N TYR A 68 -5.71 -12.68 -2.45
CA TYR A 68 -4.43 -12.10 -2.04
C TYR A 68 -3.25 -12.94 -2.56
N PRO A 69 -2.95 -12.93 -3.87
CA PRO A 69 -1.74 -13.57 -4.38
C PRO A 69 -0.45 -13.02 -3.73
N VAL A 70 0.67 -13.72 -3.92
CA VAL A 70 1.99 -13.21 -3.50
C VAL A 70 2.23 -11.84 -4.13
N GLY A 71 2.65 -10.87 -3.32
CA GLY A 71 2.79 -9.46 -3.73
C GLY A 71 1.61 -8.56 -3.34
N SER A 72 0.46 -9.11 -2.93
CA SER A 72 -0.66 -8.30 -2.47
C SER A 72 -0.36 -7.51 -1.19
N ILE A 73 -1.04 -6.37 -1.07
CA ILE A 73 -0.94 -5.49 0.11
C ILE A 73 -2.20 -5.64 0.96
N TYR A 74 -2.02 -5.90 2.26
CA TYR A 74 -3.05 -5.87 3.28
C TYR A 74 -2.88 -4.61 4.14
N ILE A 75 -3.98 -3.92 4.44
CA ILE A 75 -4.01 -2.67 5.19
C ILE A 75 -4.99 -2.80 6.35
N SER A 76 -4.58 -2.39 7.55
CA SER A 76 -5.39 -2.47 8.76
C SER A 76 -5.00 -1.40 9.78
N THR A 77 -5.91 -1.00 10.66
CA THR A 77 -5.61 -0.18 11.83
C THR A 77 -5.10 -1.00 13.02
N ASN A 78 -5.20 -2.32 12.95
CA ASN A 78 -4.75 -3.23 14.01
C ASN A 78 -3.33 -3.72 13.75
N ASP A 79 -2.46 -3.69 14.77
CA ASP A 79 -1.10 -4.22 14.67
C ASP A 79 -1.09 -5.73 14.83
N VAL A 80 -1.57 -6.44 13.81
CA VAL A 80 -1.57 -7.89 13.76
C VAL A 80 -0.88 -8.34 12.49
N ASN A 81 0.09 -9.24 12.62
CA ASN A 81 0.74 -9.86 11.47
C ASN A 81 -0.30 -10.71 10.71
N PRO A 82 -0.58 -10.43 9.42
CA PRO A 82 -1.62 -11.16 8.69
C PRO A 82 -1.35 -12.67 8.57
N GLY A 83 -0.11 -13.13 8.74
CA GLY A 83 0.21 -14.56 8.81
C GLY A 83 -0.39 -15.30 10.01
N THR A 84 -0.89 -14.58 11.03
CA THR A 84 -1.67 -15.19 12.13
C THR A 84 -3.18 -15.19 11.87
N LEU A 85 -3.64 -14.47 10.84
CA LEU A 85 -5.05 -14.36 10.45
C LEU A 85 -5.37 -15.16 9.20
N PHE A 86 -4.40 -15.28 8.30
CA PHE A 86 -4.52 -15.87 6.99
C PHE A 86 -3.35 -16.83 6.73
N VAL A 87 -3.42 -17.51 5.59
CA VAL A 87 -2.29 -18.29 5.07
C VAL A 87 -1.16 -17.38 4.56
N GLY A 88 0.02 -17.97 4.40
CA GLY A 88 1.17 -17.31 3.81
C GLY A 88 2.01 -16.51 4.79
N SER A 89 3.07 -15.89 4.28
CA SER A 89 3.98 -15.05 5.06
C SER A 89 3.95 -13.61 4.55
N TRP A 90 4.16 -12.68 5.48
CA TRP A 90 3.91 -11.25 5.25
C TRP A 90 5.06 -10.42 5.81
N THR A 91 5.45 -9.38 5.07
CA THR A 91 6.47 -8.41 5.46
C THR A 91 5.84 -7.03 5.62
N ARG A 92 6.13 -6.37 6.75
CA ARG A 92 5.56 -5.06 7.06
C ARG A 92 6.17 -3.95 6.19
N ILE A 93 5.34 -3.01 5.74
CA ILE A 93 5.74 -1.78 5.07
C ILE A 93 5.61 -0.66 6.11
N ASN A 94 6.71 0.06 6.40
CA ASN A 94 6.75 1.07 7.45
C ASN A 94 7.15 2.44 6.88
N GLY A 95 6.51 3.51 7.39
CA GLY A 95 6.97 4.90 7.18
C GLY A 95 6.98 5.36 5.72
N ARG A 96 6.03 4.89 4.91
CA ARG A 96 5.92 5.21 3.48
C ARG A 96 4.46 5.33 3.07
N PHE A 97 4.18 6.17 2.09
CA PHE A 97 2.93 6.13 1.33
C PHE A 97 3.04 5.11 0.20
N LEU A 98 1.91 4.51 -0.16
CA LEU A 98 1.83 3.70 -1.38
C LEU A 98 1.57 4.63 -2.56
N VAL A 99 2.40 4.51 -3.60
CA VAL A 99 2.23 5.19 -4.88
C VAL A 99 2.00 4.13 -5.96
N GLY A 100 1.12 4.43 -6.92
CA GLY A 100 0.89 3.54 -8.06
C GLY A 100 2.16 3.38 -8.89
N ALA A 101 2.50 2.14 -9.24
CA ALA A 101 3.62 1.85 -10.13
C ALA A 101 3.24 2.08 -11.59
N GLY A 102 4.24 2.34 -12.44
CA GLY A 102 4.08 2.62 -13.86
C GLY A 102 4.14 4.12 -14.19
N PRO A 103 3.92 4.47 -15.47
CA PRO A 103 3.86 5.85 -15.91
C PRO A 103 2.66 6.56 -15.27
N ASN A 104 2.85 7.79 -14.81
CA ASN A 104 1.74 8.57 -14.27
C ASN A 104 0.76 9.00 -15.36
N GLU A 105 -0.52 9.11 -14.99
CA GLU A 105 -1.54 9.77 -15.81
C GLU A 105 -1.49 11.29 -15.65
N ALA A 106 -2.12 12.00 -16.59
CA ALA A 106 -2.21 13.45 -16.52
C ALA A 106 -3.26 13.91 -15.48
N ASN A 107 -2.98 15.02 -14.78
CA ASN A 107 -4.00 15.69 -13.96
C ASN A 107 -5.18 16.17 -14.82
N THR A 108 -6.40 15.91 -14.36
CA THR A 108 -7.63 16.43 -14.98
C THR A 108 -7.95 17.86 -14.52
N PHE A 109 -7.38 18.31 -13.40
CA PHE A 109 -7.49 19.66 -12.86
C PHE A 109 -6.11 20.20 -12.49
N ASN A 110 -5.75 21.36 -13.05
CA ASN A 110 -4.40 21.93 -12.95
C ASN A 110 -4.29 23.14 -12.00
N GLY A 111 -5.32 23.42 -11.19
CA GLY A 111 -5.33 24.61 -10.30
C GLY A 111 -4.25 24.60 -9.21
N PHE A 112 -3.67 23.43 -8.91
CA PHE A 112 -2.57 23.26 -7.95
C PHE A 112 -1.24 22.85 -8.61
N GLY A 113 -1.16 22.91 -9.94
CA GLY A 113 -0.02 22.47 -10.72
C GLY A 113 -0.40 21.49 -11.83
N THR A 114 0.38 21.50 -12.89
CA THR A 114 0.27 20.55 -14.00
C THR A 114 1.08 19.31 -13.69
N TYR A 115 0.52 18.14 -14.00
CA TYR A 115 1.27 16.89 -13.99
C TYR A 115 0.99 16.14 -15.30
N PRO A 116 1.84 16.30 -16.34
CA PRO A 116 1.64 15.64 -17.63
C PRO A 116 1.80 14.13 -17.53
N ALA A 117 1.10 13.37 -18.37
CA ALA A 117 1.23 11.92 -18.42
C ALA A 117 2.65 11.48 -18.79
N GLY A 118 3.15 10.43 -18.16
CA GLY A 118 4.47 9.85 -18.41
C GLY A 118 5.67 10.70 -17.97
N THR A 119 5.46 11.72 -17.13
CA THR A 119 6.53 12.52 -16.54
C THR A 119 7.42 11.69 -15.60
N ILE A 120 6.81 10.77 -14.85
CA ILE A 120 7.49 9.83 -13.96
C ILE A 120 6.98 8.41 -14.27
N ASN A 121 7.87 7.44 -14.14
CA ASN A 121 7.54 6.01 -14.25
C ASN A 121 8.07 5.26 -13.03
N PHE A 122 7.19 4.94 -12.09
CA PHE A 122 7.56 4.32 -10.82
C PHE A 122 7.76 2.80 -10.98
N THR A 123 8.89 2.27 -10.54
CA THR A 123 9.17 0.83 -10.58
C THR A 123 8.50 0.12 -9.39
N PRO A 124 7.79 -1.01 -9.59
CA PRO A 124 7.17 -1.73 -8.49
C PRO A 124 8.15 -2.09 -7.36
N GLY A 125 7.86 -1.64 -6.14
CA GLY A 125 8.65 -1.93 -4.96
C GLY A 125 9.85 -1.02 -4.72
N GLU A 126 10.07 0.00 -5.56
CA GLU A 126 11.08 1.01 -5.27
C GLU A 126 10.71 1.85 -4.04
N LEU A 127 11.73 2.39 -3.36
CA LEU A 127 11.57 3.17 -2.14
C LEU A 127 12.19 4.55 -2.35
N GLY A 128 11.44 5.60 -2.03
CA GLY A 128 11.89 6.98 -2.17
C GLY A 128 11.10 7.96 -1.31
N GLY A 129 11.22 9.25 -1.65
CA GLY A 129 10.54 10.37 -0.97
C GLY A 129 11.37 11.03 0.14
N GLU A 130 10.92 12.21 0.56
CA GLU A 130 11.54 13.04 1.59
C GLU A 130 10.45 13.54 2.55
N ALA A 131 10.59 13.22 3.85
CA ALA A 131 9.60 13.59 4.86
C ALA A 131 9.70 15.06 5.29
N VAL A 132 10.90 15.64 5.26
CA VAL A 132 11.18 17.04 5.59
C VAL A 132 12.14 17.60 4.55
N HIS A 133 11.88 18.79 4.03
CA HIS A 133 12.65 19.40 2.94
C HIS A 133 13.22 20.76 3.37
N THR A 134 14.46 21.05 2.98
CA THR A 134 15.09 22.36 3.18
C THR A 134 15.30 23.02 1.83
N LEU A 135 14.69 24.20 1.64
CA LEU A 135 14.78 24.94 0.38
C LEU A 135 16.23 25.24 -0.02
N THR A 136 16.51 25.12 -1.31
CA THR A 136 17.77 25.49 -1.93
C THR A 136 17.68 26.85 -2.61
N VAL A 137 18.83 27.42 -2.95
CA VAL A 137 18.91 28.69 -3.69
C VAL A 137 18.16 28.63 -5.03
N ASN A 138 18.18 27.46 -5.70
CA ASN A 138 17.50 27.28 -6.99
C ASN A 138 15.97 27.22 -6.87
N GLU A 139 15.44 27.00 -5.66
CA GLU A 139 14.00 26.94 -5.39
C GLU A 139 13.46 28.30 -4.93
N MET A 140 14.31 29.32 -4.77
CA MET A 140 13.87 30.67 -4.44
C MET A 140 13.18 31.34 -5.65
N PRO A 141 11.96 31.87 -5.48
CA PRO A 141 11.32 32.66 -6.52
C PRO A 141 12.17 33.87 -6.91
N SER A 142 12.11 34.26 -8.18
CA SER A 142 12.69 35.52 -8.65
C SER A 142 12.10 36.68 -7.85
N HIS A 143 12.95 37.46 -7.21
CA HIS A 143 12.57 38.61 -6.40
C HIS A 143 13.57 39.75 -6.60
N ASN A 144 13.16 40.98 -6.31
CA ASN A 144 14.02 42.16 -6.31
C ASN A 144 13.78 43.01 -5.06
N HIS A 145 14.80 43.79 -4.68
CA HIS A 145 14.69 44.78 -3.62
C HIS A 145 14.93 46.17 -4.21
N MET A 146 13.93 47.04 -4.09
CA MET A 146 14.08 48.45 -4.41
C MET A 146 14.47 49.20 -3.14
N TYR A 147 15.63 49.86 -3.15
CA TYR A 147 16.01 50.79 -2.08
C TYR A 147 16.35 52.14 -2.68
N THR A 148 15.80 53.20 -2.11
CA THR A 148 16.10 54.58 -2.48
C THR A 148 17.05 55.14 -1.43
N ARG A 149 18.29 55.44 -1.82
CA ARG A 149 19.22 56.17 -0.95
C ARG A 149 19.12 57.65 -1.28
N ASN A 150 18.88 58.48 -0.27
CA ASN A 150 19.14 59.91 -0.40
C ASN A 150 20.65 60.09 -0.62
N LYS A 151 21.03 60.72 -1.74
CA LYS A 151 22.42 61.08 -2.00
C LYS A 151 22.82 62.15 -0.97
N ILE A 152 23.39 61.75 0.15
CA ILE A 152 24.02 62.69 1.08
C ILE A 152 25.33 63.12 0.42
N LEU A 153 25.35 64.35 -0.08
CA LEU A 153 26.57 65.06 -0.43
C LEU A 153 27.23 65.49 0.87
N ASP A 154 27.88 64.57 1.60
CA ASP A 154 28.76 65.00 2.69
C ASP A 154 29.90 64.04 2.98
N SER A 155 31.03 64.65 3.32
CA SER A 155 32.33 64.09 3.65
C SER A 155 32.39 63.69 5.12
N GLU A 156 32.29 62.40 5.46
CA GLU A 156 33.03 61.71 6.55
C GLU A 156 32.33 60.43 7.11
N PRO A 157 33.08 59.34 7.43
CA PRO A 157 32.60 58.05 7.93
C PRO A 157 32.46 57.97 9.46
N THR A 158 31.33 57.55 10.03
CA THR A 158 31.23 56.81 11.29
C THR A 158 30.36 55.56 11.12
N SER A 159 31.04 54.42 11.31
CA SER A 159 30.66 53.26 12.11
C SER A 159 29.27 52.62 11.99
N GLU A 160 29.32 51.34 11.62
CA GLU A 160 28.66 50.17 12.23
C GLU A 160 27.14 50.24 12.50
N GLY A 161 26.44 49.31 11.83
CA GLY A 161 24.99 49.17 11.89
C GLY A 161 24.33 49.97 10.78
N GLY A 162 24.22 49.39 9.59
CA GLY A 162 23.38 49.94 8.52
C GLY A 162 23.66 51.39 8.13
N THR A 163 24.88 51.90 8.28
CA THR A 163 25.29 53.18 7.69
C THR A 163 26.76 53.11 7.31
N THR A 164 27.06 52.88 6.03
CA THR A 164 28.36 53.31 5.50
C THR A 164 28.30 54.83 5.45
N ARG A 165 28.65 55.49 6.54
CA ARG A 165 29.07 56.88 6.44
C ARG A 165 30.30 56.89 5.52
N GLY A 166 30.29 57.81 4.56
CA GLY A 166 31.25 57.83 3.46
C GLY A 166 32.66 58.12 3.93
N SER A 167 33.54 57.12 3.87
CA SER A 167 34.99 57.34 3.95
C SER A 167 35.41 57.97 2.63
N ASN A 168 35.84 59.23 2.72
CA ASN A 168 36.19 60.06 1.59
C ASN A 168 37.61 59.74 1.08
N SER A 169 37.81 58.53 0.55
CA SER A 169 38.99 58.23 -0.25
C SER A 169 38.54 57.95 -1.68
N LEU A 170 38.93 58.84 -2.59
CA LEU A 170 38.80 58.69 -4.04
C LEU A 170 39.70 57.54 -4.52
N VAL A 171 39.37 56.31 -4.13
CA VAL A 171 39.94 55.11 -4.74
C VAL A 171 38.98 54.72 -5.86
N ASN A 172 39.21 55.34 -7.03
CA ASN A 172 38.58 54.93 -8.29
C ASN A 172 38.67 53.41 -8.42
N ASN A 173 37.52 52.75 -8.57
CA ASN A 173 37.31 51.31 -8.83
C ASN A 173 37.28 50.31 -7.65
N MET A 174 36.97 50.73 -6.42
CA MET A 174 36.52 49.74 -5.44
C MET A 174 35.00 49.50 -5.57
N LYS A 175 34.60 48.42 -6.26
CA LYS A 175 33.22 47.90 -6.19
C LYS A 175 33.00 47.34 -4.78
N THR A 176 32.56 48.18 -3.85
CA THR A 176 32.16 47.69 -2.53
C THR A 176 30.77 47.08 -2.67
N TYR A 177 30.69 45.75 -2.69
CA TYR A 177 29.42 45.03 -2.67
C TYR A 177 28.80 45.19 -1.27
N ALA A 178 27.63 45.85 -1.21
CA ALA A 178 26.83 45.90 0.00
C ALA A 178 25.73 44.85 -0.12
N TYR A 179 25.77 43.84 0.74
CA TYR A 179 24.72 42.83 0.86
C TYR A 179 23.80 43.19 2.02
N THR A 180 22.51 42.86 1.90
CA THR A 180 21.65 42.81 3.08
C THR A 180 22.14 41.69 4.00
N ASN A 181 21.87 41.80 5.30
CA ASN A 181 22.09 40.67 6.20
C ASN A 181 21.24 39.47 5.73
N LEU A 182 21.76 38.27 5.97
CA LEU A 182 20.99 37.05 5.80
C LEU A 182 19.79 37.08 6.74
N THR A 183 18.63 36.67 6.24
CA THR A 183 17.40 36.51 7.01
C THR A 183 16.73 35.21 6.59
N GLY A 184 15.99 34.59 7.51
CA GLY A 184 15.57 33.20 7.40
C GLY A 184 16.38 32.29 8.30
N GLY A 185 15.81 31.14 8.66
CA GLY A 185 16.43 30.16 9.55
C GLY A 185 17.01 28.92 8.84
N ASP A 186 16.79 28.79 7.53
CA ASP A 186 17.15 27.61 6.73
C ASP A 186 16.70 26.27 7.37
N TRP A 187 15.55 26.30 8.04
CA TRP A 187 14.99 25.13 8.69
C TRP A 187 14.21 24.27 7.71
N ALA A 188 14.37 22.97 7.84
CA ALA A 188 13.56 22.00 7.10
C ALA A 188 12.08 22.15 7.47
N HIS A 189 11.19 22.10 6.48
CA HIS A 189 9.75 22.08 6.69
C HIS A 189 9.18 20.69 6.39
N ASN A 190 8.05 20.36 7.03
CA ASN A 190 7.31 19.13 6.75
C ASN A 190 6.90 19.07 5.27
N ASN A 191 7.08 17.91 4.64
CA ASN A 191 6.66 17.61 3.28
C ASN A 191 5.62 16.47 3.22
N ILE A 192 5.09 16.07 4.37
CA ILE A 192 4.05 15.05 4.48
C ILE A 192 2.67 15.72 4.36
N PRO A 193 1.82 15.35 3.37
CA PRO A 193 0.44 15.84 3.30
C PRO A 193 -0.39 15.28 4.48
N PRO A 194 -1.57 15.85 4.80
CA PRO A 194 -2.45 15.28 5.82
C PRO A 194 -2.68 13.76 5.61
N TYR A 195 -2.52 12.96 6.67
CA TYR A 195 -2.52 11.50 6.57
C TYR A 195 -3.23 10.82 7.74
N TYR A 196 -3.61 9.55 7.52
CA TYR A 196 -4.13 8.64 8.53
C TYR A 196 -3.22 7.41 8.61
N VAL A 197 -2.76 7.07 9.81
CA VAL A 197 -1.77 6.01 10.01
C VAL A 197 -2.45 4.65 10.06
N VAL A 198 -1.92 3.72 9.26
CA VAL A 198 -2.36 2.32 9.19
C VAL A 198 -1.15 1.40 9.13
N TYR A 199 -1.34 0.15 9.52
CA TYR A 199 -0.39 -0.93 9.32
C TYR A 199 -0.59 -1.54 7.93
N MET A 200 0.52 -1.68 7.20
CA MET A 200 0.52 -2.21 5.85
C MET A 200 1.48 -3.39 5.76
N TRP A 201 1.07 -4.43 5.06
CA TRP A 201 1.82 -5.68 4.94
C TRP A 201 1.80 -6.17 3.49
N LYS A 202 2.95 -6.58 2.97
CA LYS A 202 3.09 -7.23 1.66
C LYS A 202 3.19 -8.74 1.85
N ARG A 203 2.39 -9.51 1.11
CA ARG A 203 2.50 -10.97 1.08
C ARG A 203 3.77 -11.39 0.34
N VAL A 204 4.55 -12.30 0.91
CA VAL A 204 5.82 -12.80 0.33
C VAL A 204 5.81 -14.30 0.02
N SER A 205 4.91 -15.09 0.62
CA SER A 205 4.59 -16.48 0.22
C SER A 205 3.15 -16.83 0.54
#